data_AF-A0A2N2HAL5-F1
#
_entry.id   AF-A0A2N2HAL5-F1
#
_cell.length_a   1.000
_cell.length_b   1.000
_cell.length_c   1.000
_cell.angle_alpha   90.00
_cell.angle_beta   90.00
_cell.angle_gamma   90.00
#
_symmetry.space_group_name_H-M   'P 1'
#
loop_
_entity.id
_entity.type
_entity.pdbx_description
1 polymer ?
#
loop_
_entity_poly.entity_id
_entity_poly.type
_entity_poly.pdbx_seq_one_letter_code
_entity_poly.pdbx_strand_id
1 'polypeptide(L)'
;MGCGTVSDGCSDVEDCGSCEAPQVCGGAGEANQCGCAPRTCVQLGASCGQVDGGCGSLIECGTCPTGTTCVANQCGCDCSLPHAQTTCLHGECGIGSCDDGWGDCDGEVSNGCEADLNSDAIHCGACSTSCDDGNACTVGDACSNGSCVPGSSTACNSPPDSACYEA
;
A
#
# COMPACT_ATOMS: atom_id res chain seq x y z
N MET A 1 38.37 -24.02 11.92
CA MET A 1 38.84 -24.49 13.24
C MET A 1 37.63 -24.94 14.04
N GLY A 2 37.78 -25.96 14.90
CA GLY A 2 36.68 -26.41 15.76
C GLY A 2 36.35 -25.38 16.84
N CYS A 3 35.20 -25.52 17.48
CA CYS A 3 34.74 -24.66 18.57
C CYS A 3 33.76 -25.40 19.48
N GLY A 4 33.50 -24.82 20.65
CA GLY A 4 32.56 -25.36 21.62
C GLY A 4 33.12 -26.58 22.36
N THR A 5 32.23 -27.27 23.06
CA THR A 5 32.59 -28.41 23.90
C THR A 5 32.19 -29.72 23.25
N VAL A 6 33.10 -30.68 23.21
CA VAL A 6 32.88 -31.99 22.58
C VAL A 6 33.15 -33.08 23.61
N SER A 7 32.28 -34.07 23.71
CA SER A 7 32.55 -35.21 24.60
C SER A 7 33.62 -36.11 23.98
N ASP A 8 34.57 -36.55 24.80
CA ASP A 8 35.59 -37.54 24.43
C ASP A 8 35.06 -38.99 24.45
N GLY A 9 33.78 -39.19 24.79
CA GLY A 9 33.16 -40.51 24.96
C GLY A 9 33.41 -41.17 26.31
N CYS A 10 34.13 -40.51 27.23
CA CYS A 10 34.52 -41.04 28.54
C CYS A 10 33.86 -40.29 29.72
N SER A 11 32.80 -39.53 29.47
CA SER A 11 32.11 -38.62 30.42
C SER A 11 32.81 -37.29 30.68
N ASP A 12 33.97 -37.06 30.06
CA ASP A 12 34.66 -35.78 30.08
C ASP A 12 34.31 -34.95 28.83
N VAL A 13 34.65 -33.67 28.90
CA VAL A 13 34.29 -32.66 27.90
C VAL A 13 35.53 -31.86 27.53
N GLU A 14 35.88 -31.89 26.24
CA GLU A 14 36.99 -31.15 25.66
C GLU A 14 36.50 -29.80 25.11
N ASP A 15 37.15 -28.70 25.51
CA ASP A 15 36.83 -27.35 25.04
C ASP A 15 37.71 -26.98 23.83
N CYS A 16 37.09 -26.91 22.66
CA CYS A 16 37.71 -26.55 21.39
C CYS A 16 37.82 -25.02 21.18
N GLY A 17 37.45 -24.22 22.19
CA GLY A 17 37.53 -22.75 22.17
C GLY A 17 36.34 -22.06 21.50
N SER A 18 36.41 -20.73 21.42
CA SER A 18 35.37 -19.88 20.84
C SER A 18 35.72 -19.40 19.42
N CYS A 19 34.70 -19.09 18.63
CA CYS A 19 34.89 -18.47 17.31
C CYS A 19 35.21 -16.98 17.42
N GLU A 20 36.01 -16.48 16.48
CA GLU A 20 36.24 -15.03 16.35
C GLU A 20 35.02 -14.38 15.70
N ALA A 21 34.59 -13.24 16.24
CA ALA A 21 33.49 -12.47 15.67
C ALA A 21 33.81 -12.11 14.20
N PRO A 22 32.87 -12.26 13.25
CA PRO A 22 31.41 -12.44 13.43
C PRO A 22 30.93 -13.91 13.42
N GLN A 23 31.82 -14.89 13.53
CA GLN A 23 31.47 -16.31 13.43
C GLN A 23 30.82 -16.82 14.72
N VAL A 24 29.92 -17.79 14.59
CA VAL A 24 29.28 -18.50 15.69
C VAL A 24 29.59 -19.99 15.60
N CYS A 25 29.65 -20.65 16.76
CA CYS A 25 29.93 -22.08 16.79
C CYS A 25 28.71 -22.87 16.27
N GLY A 26 28.93 -23.70 15.26
CA GLY A 26 27.85 -24.36 14.52
C GLY A 26 27.32 -23.54 13.34
N GLY A 27 27.83 -22.32 13.11
CA GLY A 27 27.33 -21.44 12.07
C GLY A 27 27.65 -21.90 10.65
N ALA A 28 28.59 -22.82 10.46
CA ALA A 28 28.91 -23.36 9.14
C ALA A 28 27.87 -24.38 8.60
N GLY A 29 26.79 -24.65 9.35
CA GLY A 29 25.85 -25.74 9.08
C GLY A 29 26.27 -27.07 9.72
N GLU A 30 27.49 -27.16 10.24
CA GLU A 30 28.06 -28.34 10.90
C GLU A 30 28.33 -28.05 12.38
N ALA A 31 28.00 -29.00 13.25
CA ALA A 31 28.24 -28.87 14.70
C ALA A 31 29.73 -28.68 15.01
N ASN A 32 30.03 -27.88 16.03
CA ASN A 32 31.40 -27.61 16.50
C ASN A 32 32.35 -27.02 15.45
N GLN A 33 31.82 -26.42 14.37
CA GLN A 33 32.60 -25.68 13.39
C GLN A 33 32.22 -24.20 13.40
N CYS A 34 33.23 -23.33 13.46
CA CYS A 34 33.00 -21.89 13.33
C CYS A 34 32.52 -21.56 11.92
N GLY A 35 31.43 -20.82 11.84
CA GLY A 35 30.92 -20.29 10.59
C GLY A 35 29.88 -19.20 10.81
N CYS A 36 29.30 -18.70 9.72
CA CYS A 36 28.28 -17.68 9.78
C CYS A 36 26.90 -18.34 9.77
N ALA A 37 26.17 -18.27 10.89
CA ALA A 37 24.79 -18.77 10.93
C ALA A 37 23.86 -17.76 10.22
N PRO A 38 23.18 -18.14 9.12
CA PRO A 38 22.21 -17.26 8.49
C PRO A 38 21.01 -17.05 9.41
N ARG A 39 20.43 -15.85 9.36
CA ARG A 39 19.17 -15.53 10.02
C ARG A 39 18.03 -16.32 9.37
N THR A 40 17.05 -16.71 10.16
CA THR A 40 15.83 -17.35 9.66
C THR A 40 14.84 -16.29 9.16
N CYS A 41 13.87 -16.71 8.35
CA CYS A 41 12.76 -15.87 7.91
C CYS A 41 12.03 -15.22 9.10
N VAL A 42 11.79 -15.98 10.17
CA VAL A 42 11.17 -15.47 11.41
C VAL A 42 12.02 -14.38 12.06
N GLN A 43 13.35 -14.56 12.12
CA GLN A 43 14.27 -13.56 12.67
C GLN A 43 14.35 -12.29 11.81
N LEU A 44 14.01 -12.37 10.52
CA LEU A 44 13.93 -11.24 9.60
C LEU A 44 12.54 -10.63 9.51
N GLY A 45 11.53 -11.24 10.16
CA GLY A 45 10.13 -10.83 10.01
C GLY A 45 9.58 -11.05 8.59
N ALA A 46 10.18 -11.97 7.84
CA ALA A 46 9.77 -12.31 6.48
C ALA A 46 8.86 -13.55 6.47
N SER A 47 7.79 -13.49 5.68
CA SER A 47 6.85 -14.60 5.47
C SER A 47 6.77 -15.07 4.01
N CYS A 48 7.51 -14.42 3.10
CA CYS A 48 7.57 -14.78 1.68
C CYS A 48 8.83 -14.22 1.01
N GLY A 49 9.16 -14.75 -0.16
CA GLY A 49 10.16 -14.19 -1.07
C GLY A 49 11.61 -14.54 -0.72
N GLN A 50 12.54 -14.02 -1.54
CA GLN A 50 13.98 -14.15 -1.34
C GLN A 50 14.50 -13.01 -0.48
N VAL A 51 15.10 -13.35 0.67
CA VAL A 51 15.64 -12.37 1.61
C VAL A 51 17.13 -12.66 1.84
N ASP A 52 17.94 -11.62 2.01
CA ASP A 52 19.31 -11.81 2.48
C ASP A 52 19.29 -12.19 3.97
N GLY A 53 19.52 -13.48 4.24
CA GLY A 53 19.64 -14.02 5.60
C GLY A 53 20.97 -13.68 6.27
N GLY A 54 21.87 -13.00 5.56
CA GLY A 54 23.27 -12.87 5.92
C GLY A 54 24.12 -13.99 5.35
N CYS A 55 25.43 -13.91 5.58
CA CYS A 55 26.40 -14.91 5.14
C CYS A 55 26.51 -15.07 3.61
N GLY A 56 26.06 -14.06 2.84
CA GLY A 56 26.19 -14.01 1.39
C GLY A 56 25.25 -14.95 0.63
N SER A 57 24.22 -15.50 1.28
CA SER A 57 23.24 -16.40 0.68
C SER A 57 21.82 -15.85 0.84
N LEU A 58 21.00 -16.01 -0.20
CA LEU A 58 19.57 -15.72 -0.13
C LEU A 58 18.84 -16.89 0.55
N ILE A 59 17.89 -16.56 1.41
CA ILE A 59 16.95 -17.51 2.01
C ILE A 59 15.57 -17.36 1.35
N GLU A 60 14.90 -18.48 1.11
CA GLU A 60 13.55 -18.54 0.54
C GLU A 60 12.51 -18.61 1.67
N CYS A 61 11.73 -17.56 1.85
CA CYS A 61 10.75 -17.45 2.94
C CYS A 61 9.34 -17.93 2.54
N GLY A 62 9.22 -18.72 1.48
CA GLY A 62 7.97 -19.28 1.00
C GLY A 62 7.20 -18.37 0.05
N THR A 63 5.97 -18.77 -0.27
CA THR A 63 5.04 -18.04 -1.14
C THR A 63 3.80 -17.62 -0.37
N CYS A 64 3.12 -16.59 -0.86
CA CYS A 64 1.88 -16.13 -0.23
C CYS A 64 0.66 -16.96 -0.62
N PRO A 65 -0.36 -17.06 0.25
CA PRO A 65 -1.65 -17.66 -0.09
C PRO A 65 -2.31 -16.99 -1.31
N THR A 66 -3.21 -17.71 -1.98
CA THR A 66 -4.00 -17.17 -3.09
C THR A 66 -4.68 -15.86 -2.71
N GLY A 67 -4.62 -14.85 -3.58
CA GLY A 67 -5.18 -13.51 -3.33
C GLY A 67 -4.21 -12.54 -2.63
N THR A 68 -3.02 -13.01 -2.24
CA THR A 68 -1.99 -12.16 -1.66
C THR A 68 -0.69 -12.27 -2.46
N THR A 69 0.10 -11.22 -2.42
CA THR A 69 1.38 -11.08 -3.10
C THR A 69 2.46 -10.79 -2.07
N CYS A 70 3.71 -11.05 -2.45
CA CYS A 70 4.83 -10.80 -1.57
C CYS A 70 5.26 -9.34 -1.70
N VAL A 71 4.89 -8.51 -0.72
CA VAL A 71 5.23 -7.08 -0.67
C VAL A 71 6.10 -6.85 0.55
N ALA A 72 7.31 -6.32 0.35
CA ALA A 72 8.28 -6.10 1.42
C ALA A 72 8.54 -7.35 2.29
N ASN A 73 8.60 -8.53 1.67
CA ASN A 73 8.81 -9.85 2.31
C ASN A 73 7.70 -10.27 3.29
N GLN A 74 6.54 -9.63 3.22
CA GLN A 74 5.34 -10.00 3.96
C GLN A 74 4.22 -10.33 2.97
N CYS A 75 3.37 -11.27 3.35
CA CYS A 75 2.17 -11.56 2.58
C CYS A 75 1.13 -10.50 2.87
N GLY A 76 0.89 -9.66 1.87
CA GLY A 76 -0.16 -8.65 1.87
C GLY A 76 -0.91 -8.71 0.55
N CYS A 77 -1.99 -7.96 0.44
CA CYS A 77 -2.56 -7.73 -0.87
C CYS A 77 -1.80 -6.57 -1.53
N ASP A 78 -1.19 -6.78 -2.71
CA ASP A 78 -0.76 -5.68 -3.59
C ASP A 78 -2.02 -5.17 -4.32
N CYS A 79 -2.78 -4.38 -3.57
CA CYS A 79 -3.96 -3.68 -4.09
C CYS A 79 -3.55 -2.24 -4.36
N SER A 80 -3.26 -1.94 -5.61
CA SER A 80 -3.19 -0.56 -6.09
C SER A 80 -4.49 -0.25 -6.82
N LEU A 81 -5.40 0.45 -6.13
CA LEU A 81 -6.65 0.94 -6.71
C LEU A 81 -6.49 2.42 -7.11
N PRO A 82 -7.01 2.86 -8.26
CA PRO A 82 -6.97 4.26 -8.64
C PRO A 82 -7.59 5.16 -7.58
N HIS A 83 -6.82 6.19 -7.16
CA HIS A 83 -7.26 7.24 -6.24
C HIS A 83 -7.85 6.75 -4.91
N ALA A 84 -7.40 5.60 -4.42
CA ALA A 84 -7.92 5.00 -3.20
C ALA A 84 -6.80 4.47 -2.29
N GLN A 85 -6.98 4.72 -1.00
CA GLN A 85 -6.30 4.00 0.07
C GLN A 85 -6.96 2.62 0.17
N THR A 86 -6.19 1.56 -0.03
CA THR A 86 -6.71 0.19 -0.07
C THR A 86 -6.62 -0.48 1.29
N THR A 87 -7.56 -1.40 1.54
CA THR A 87 -7.53 -2.31 2.68
C THR A 87 -7.56 -3.75 2.17
N CYS A 88 -6.97 -4.66 2.93
CA CYS A 88 -6.93 -6.09 2.61
C CYS A 88 -7.68 -6.81 3.73
N LEU A 89 -8.90 -7.26 3.44
CA LEU A 89 -9.73 -8.02 4.37
C LEU A 89 -9.98 -9.39 3.76
N HIS A 90 -9.56 -10.45 4.47
CA HIS A 90 -9.71 -11.85 4.04
C HIS A 90 -9.07 -12.20 2.66
N GLY A 91 -8.06 -11.44 2.22
CA GLY A 91 -7.40 -11.67 0.92
C GLY A 91 -8.14 -11.05 -0.27
N GLU A 92 -9.14 -10.21 0.00
CA GLU A 92 -9.83 -9.40 -1.01
C GLU A 92 -9.41 -7.92 -0.85
N CYS A 93 -9.17 -7.25 -1.98
CA CYS A 93 -8.97 -5.81 -2.01
C CYS A 93 -10.27 -5.12 -1.65
N GLY A 94 -10.21 -4.13 -0.77
CA GLY A 94 -11.30 -3.20 -0.47
C GLY A 94 -10.81 -1.76 -0.57
N ILE A 95 -11.74 -0.84 -0.83
CA ILE A 95 -11.49 0.60 -0.64
C ILE A 95 -11.60 0.89 0.86
N GLY A 96 -10.51 1.34 1.47
CA GLY A 96 -10.51 1.84 2.85
C GLY A 96 -11.00 3.28 2.92
N SER A 97 -10.47 4.13 2.04
CA SER A 97 -10.94 5.50 1.82
C SER A 97 -10.47 6.00 0.44
N CYS A 98 -11.19 6.92 -0.16
CA CYS A 98 -10.70 7.63 -1.33
C CYS A 98 -9.58 8.62 -0.97
N ASP A 99 -8.72 8.90 -1.93
CA ASP A 99 -7.79 10.01 -1.85
C ASP A 99 -8.57 11.34 -1.74
N ASP A 100 -7.94 12.37 -1.18
CA ASP A 100 -8.59 13.67 -1.00
C ASP A 100 -9.09 14.24 -2.34
N GLY A 101 -10.37 14.62 -2.39
CA GLY A 101 -11.02 15.08 -3.60
C GLY A 101 -11.53 14.00 -4.54
N TRP A 102 -11.43 12.71 -4.19
CA TRP A 102 -11.98 11.61 -5.00
C TRP A 102 -13.16 10.93 -4.31
N GLY A 103 -14.08 10.39 -5.11
CA GLY A 103 -15.24 9.64 -4.63
C GLY A 103 -15.43 8.33 -5.38
N ASP A 104 -15.90 7.32 -4.66
CA ASP A 104 -16.45 6.06 -5.19
C ASP A 104 -17.95 6.27 -5.39
N CYS A 105 -18.38 6.44 -6.64
CA CYS A 105 -19.74 6.83 -7.01
C CYS A 105 -20.57 5.67 -7.57
N ASP A 106 -19.94 4.60 -8.05
CA ASP A 106 -20.60 3.38 -8.50
C ASP A 106 -20.58 2.24 -7.48
N GLY A 107 -19.70 2.30 -6.47
CA GLY A 107 -19.52 1.30 -5.43
C GLY A 107 -18.66 0.10 -5.86
N GLU A 108 -18.00 0.16 -7.01
CA GLU A 108 -17.26 -0.94 -7.60
C GLU A 108 -15.77 -0.87 -7.24
N VAL A 109 -15.39 -1.58 -6.17
CA VAL A 109 -14.01 -1.66 -5.67
C VAL A 109 -12.94 -1.91 -6.75
N SER A 110 -13.30 -2.60 -7.83
CA SER A 110 -12.36 -2.96 -8.91
C SER A 110 -11.81 -1.78 -9.72
N ASN A 111 -12.50 -0.63 -9.76
CA ASN A 111 -12.07 0.56 -10.51
C ASN A 111 -11.58 1.72 -9.60
N GLY A 112 -11.73 1.59 -8.28
CA GLY A 112 -11.17 2.52 -7.29
C GLY A 112 -12.13 3.65 -6.95
N CYS A 113 -11.61 4.85 -6.70
CA CYS A 113 -12.42 6.06 -6.56
C CYS A 113 -12.31 6.84 -7.86
N GLU A 114 -13.36 6.79 -8.66
CA GLU A 114 -13.37 7.11 -10.08
C GLU A 114 -13.81 8.55 -10.37
N ALA A 115 -14.39 9.25 -9.40
CA ALA A 115 -14.90 10.60 -9.57
C ALA A 115 -14.00 11.66 -8.94
N ASP A 116 -13.56 12.64 -9.73
CA ASP A 116 -12.89 13.85 -9.23
C ASP A 116 -13.92 14.84 -8.69
N LEU A 117 -14.06 14.90 -7.37
CA LEU A 117 -15.01 15.77 -6.68
C LEU A 117 -14.56 17.23 -6.65
N ASN A 118 -13.32 17.55 -7.03
CA ASN A 118 -12.76 18.89 -6.97
C ASN A 118 -12.88 19.66 -8.28
N SER A 119 -12.88 18.97 -9.42
CA SER A 119 -12.83 19.61 -10.74
C SER A 119 -13.87 19.10 -11.73
N ASP A 120 -14.48 17.93 -11.50
CA ASP A 120 -15.54 17.44 -12.37
C ASP A 120 -16.85 18.19 -12.10
N ALA A 121 -17.39 18.83 -13.13
CA ALA A 121 -18.69 19.49 -13.07
C ALA A 121 -19.85 18.51 -12.87
N ILE A 122 -19.69 17.20 -13.09
CA ILE A 122 -20.74 16.18 -12.88
C ILE A 122 -20.75 15.63 -11.44
N HIS A 123 -19.62 15.72 -10.73
CA HIS A 123 -19.42 15.15 -9.39
C HIS A 123 -18.94 16.20 -8.38
N CYS A 124 -19.30 17.47 -8.56
CA CYS A 124 -18.70 18.57 -7.81
C CYS A 124 -19.08 18.54 -6.32
N GLY A 125 -18.08 18.29 -5.47
CA GLY A 125 -18.22 18.19 -4.01
C GLY A 125 -18.82 16.87 -3.52
N ALA A 126 -19.59 16.16 -4.34
CA ALA A 126 -20.13 14.84 -4.03
C ALA A 126 -20.54 14.08 -5.30
N CYS A 127 -20.68 12.75 -5.18
CA CYS A 127 -21.13 11.89 -6.27
C CYS A 127 -22.44 12.35 -6.89
N SER A 128 -22.48 12.36 -8.23
CA SER A 128 -23.61 12.78 -9.07
C SER A 128 -24.15 14.19 -8.76
N THR A 129 -23.33 15.05 -8.16
CA THR A 129 -23.68 16.45 -7.91
C THR A 129 -23.22 17.29 -9.10
N SER A 130 -24.15 17.53 -10.02
CA SER A 130 -23.90 18.46 -11.12
C SER A 130 -23.67 19.87 -10.56
N CYS A 131 -22.64 20.54 -11.06
CA CYS A 131 -22.29 21.90 -10.70
C CYS A 131 -23.35 22.84 -11.30
N ASP A 132 -24.22 23.33 -10.42
CA ASP A 132 -25.18 24.39 -10.65
C ASP A 132 -25.04 25.37 -9.47
N ASP A 133 -24.65 26.61 -9.74
CA ASP A 133 -24.49 27.64 -8.72
C ASP A 133 -25.83 28.27 -8.31
N GLY A 134 -26.94 27.79 -8.90
CA GLY A 134 -28.30 28.27 -8.68
C GLY A 134 -28.58 29.60 -9.38
N ASN A 135 -27.65 30.11 -10.18
CA ASN A 135 -27.78 31.36 -10.89
C ASN A 135 -28.14 31.11 -12.37
N ALA A 136 -29.40 31.33 -12.71
CA ALA A 136 -29.89 31.19 -14.08
C ALA A 136 -29.22 32.14 -15.11
N CYS A 137 -28.40 33.09 -14.65
CA CYS A 137 -27.73 34.09 -15.47
C CYS A 137 -26.30 33.70 -15.84
N THR A 138 -25.80 32.60 -15.30
CA THR A 138 -24.52 32.00 -15.67
C THR A 138 -24.75 30.67 -16.39
N VAL A 139 -23.86 30.36 -17.32
CA VAL A 139 -23.85 29.07 -18.03
C VAL A 139 -22.45 28.50 -18.05
N GLY A 140 -22.37 27.17 -18.03
CA GLY A 140 -21.11 26.46 -17.99
C GLY A 140 -20.39 26.67 -16.66
N ASP A 141 -21.13 26.51 -15.56
CA ASP A 141 -20.55 26.56 -14.22
C ASP A 141 -19.46 25.50 -14.07
N ALA A 142 -18.42 25.86 -13.32
CA ALA A 142 -17.22 25.04 -13.19
C ALA A 142 -17.07 24.55 -11.76
N CYS A 143 -16.62 23.32 -11.60
CA CYS A 143 -16.22 22.86 -10.28
C CYS A 143 -14.82 23.38 -9.94
N SER A 144 -14.69 24.01 -8.78
CA SER A 144 -13.42 24.48 -8.26
C SER A 144 -13.27 24.13 -6.79
N ASN A 145 -12.35 23.21 -6.51
CA ASN A 145 -12.02 22.76 -5.14
C ASN A 145 -13.27 22.26 -4.38
N GLY A 146 -14.11 21.49 -5.08
CA GLY A 146 -15.33 20.89 -4.55
C GLY A 146 -16.50 21.86 -4.39
N SER A 147 -16.35 23.10 -4.87
CA SER A 147 -17.40 24.11 -4.88
C SER A 147 -17.74 24.51 -6.29
N CYS A 148 -19.04 24.62 -6.59
CA CYS A 148 -19.47 25.15 -7.87
C CYS A 148 -19.21 26.65 -7.93
N VAL A 149 -18.53 27.11 -8.97
CA VAL A 149 -18.27 28.53 -9.23
C VAL A 149 -19.00 28.99 -10.48
N PRO A 150 -19.51 30.24 -10.50
CA PRO A 150 -20.28 30.75 -11.62
C PRO A 150 -19.49 30.69 -12.93
N GLY A 151 -20.17 30.25 -13.99
CA GLY A 151 -19.64 30.20 -15.34
C GLY A 151 -19.62 31.57 -16.03
N SER A 152 -19.80 31.55 -17.35
CA SER A 152 -19.86 32.78 -18.14
C SER A 152 -21.22 33.45 -17.97
N SER A 153 -21.23 34.78 -17.83
CA SER A 153 -22.48 35.54 -17.80
C SER A 153 -23.20 35.44 -19.14
N THR A 154 -24.48 35.06 -19.08
CA THR A 154 -25.37 35.08 -20.24
C THR A 154 -26.04 36.45 -20.29
N ALA A 155 -25.75 37.24 -21.32
CA ALA A 155 -26.44 38.50 -21.55
C ALA A 155 -27.90 38.24 -21.96
N CYS A 156 -28.83 38.46 -21.04
CA CYS A 156 -30.26 38.34 -21.31
C CYS A 156 -30.75 39.50 -22.18
N ASN A 157 -30.97 39.24 -23.46
CA ASN A 157 -31.55 40.21 -24.37
C ASN A 157 -33.07 40.03 -24.50
N SER A 158 -33.79 40.80 -23.69
CA SER A 158 -35.22 41.16 -23.75
C SER A 158 -36.30 40.12 -23.36
N PRO A 159 -37.40 40.57 -22.70
CA PRO A 159 -38.49 39.73 -22.16
C PRO A 159 -39.17 38.79 -23.19
N PRO A 160 -39.75 37.65 -22.75
CA PRO A 160 -40.68 37.58 -21.62
C PRO A 160 -40.11 37.09 -20.28
N ASP A 161 -38.92 36.49 -20.22
CA ASP A 161 -38.36 35.95 -18.97
C ASP A 161 -37.30 36.88 -18.38
N SER A 162 -37.64 37.50 -17.25
CA SER A 162 -36.94 38.61 -16.61
C SER A 162 -36.04 38.17 -15.44
N ALA A 163 -35.43 36.98 -15.52
CA ALA A 163 -34.73 36.39 -14.39
C ALA A 163 -33.31 36.92 -14.14
N CYS A 164 -32.75 37.74 -15.03
CA CYS A 164 -31.36 38.17 -14.95
C CYS A 164 -31.22 39.68 -14.99
N TYR A 165 -31.09 40.27 -13.81
CA TYR A 165 -30.65 41.65 -13.66
C TYR A 165 -29.38 41.67 -12.81
N GLU A 166 -28.31 42.19 -13.42
CA GLU A 166 -27.02 42.44 -12.78
C GLU A 166 -27.21 43.38 -11.57
N ALA A 167 -26.51 43.12 -10.47
CA ALA A 167 -26.38 44.05 -9.35
C ALA A 167 -25.19 44.99 -9.54
#